data_AF-A0A1X9LFQ3-F1
#
_entry.id   AF-A0A1X9LFQ3-F1
#
_cell.length_a   1.000
_cell.length_b   1.000
_cell.length_c   1.000
_cell.angle_alpha   90.00
_cell.angle_beta   90.00
_cell.angle_gamma   90.00
#
_symmetry.space_group_name_H-M   'P 1'
#
loop_
_entity.id
_entity.type
_entity.pdbx_description
1 polymer ?
#
loop_
_entity_poly.entity_id
_entity_poly.type
_entity_poly.pdbx_seq_one_letter_code
_entity_poly.pdbx_strand_id
1 'polypeptide(L)'
;MKVSSPLSRVAALLAVAGVVGLAGCASSSTPTGADGVPGASPTPTPTPPWPDDSGPVVVIEFERDGTPTTLTGELKPGGLLSCVGDSITIANKSPEAGVGVSFDVVDDDRVLSWVVGDDLVAQFSGSGALQMEVGDDGATTYTALGAEGWASVQPRDPALASIGDYDPSVAEQLDATSSFTATCPAP
;
A
#
# COMPACT_ATOMS: atom_id res chain seq x y z
N MET A 1 24.78 21.45 -37.40
CA MET A 1 24.59 22.74 -38.11
C MET A 1 23.17 22.77 -38.69
N LYS A 2 22.56 23.97 -38.74
CA LYS A 2 21.16 24.33 -39.11
C LYS A 2 20.21 24.36 -37.89
N VAL A 3 20.10 25.47 -37.13
CA VAL A 3 19.31 26.74 -37.35
C VAL A 3 17.82 26.45 -37.10
N SER A 4 16.97 27.19 -36.39
CA SER A 4 16.98 28.30 -35.40
C SER A 4 15.50 28.47 -34.98
N SER A 5 15.25 28.83 -33.72
CA SER A 5 14.25 29.75 -33.08
C SER A 5 12.95 30.20 -33.82
N PRO A 6 11.90 30.80 -33.18
CA PRO A 6 11.87 31.48 -31.86
C PRO A 6 10.56 31.42 -31.00
N LEU A 7 10.71 31.97 -29.79
CA LEU A 7 9.78 32.67 -28.88
C LEU A 7 8.27 32.76 -29.19
N SER A 8 7.46 32.63 -28.13
CA SER A 8 6.42 33.64 -27.85
C SER A 8 6.19 33.86 -26.35
N ARG A 9 6.05 35.13 -25.99
CA ARG A 9 5.84 35.70 -24.64
C ARG A 9 4.33 35.88 -24.39
N VAL A 10 4.04 36.44 -23.20
CA VAL A 10 2.88 37.29 -22.80
C VAL A 10 1.99 36.58 -21.77
N ALA A 11 1.53 37.15 -20.66
CA ALA A 11 1.88 38.28 -19.80
C ALA A 11 0.89 38.21 -18.60
N ALA A 12 1.29 38.76 -17.46
CA ALA A 12 0.47 38.92 -16.26
C ALA A 12 -0.79 39.76 -16.47
N LEU A 13 -1.81 39.58 -15.62
CA LEU A 13 -2.79 40.64 -15.32
C LEU A 13 -3.28 40.54 -13.87
N LEU A 14 -3.28 41.72 -13.25
CA LEU A 14 -3.53 42.06 -11.85
C LEU A 14 -5.01 41.96 -11.43
N ALA A 15 -5.16 41.91 -10.10
CA ALA A 15 -6.37 42.04 -9.29
C ALA A 15 -7.19 43.34 -9.48
N VAL A 16 -8.48 43.30 -9.12
CA VAL A 16 -9.27 44.47 -8.70
C VAL A 16 -10.19 44.10 -7.54
N ALA A 17 -10.14 44.94 -6.49
CA ALA A 17 -10.93 44.92 -5.27
C ALA A 17 -12.35 45.50 -5.46
N GLY A 18 -13.29 45.07 -4.62
CA GLY A 18 -14.62 45.69 -4.46
C GLY A 18 -15.03 45.68 -2.98
N VAL A 19 -15.40 46.86 -2.47
CA VAL A 19 -15.47 47.25 -1.05
C VAL A 19 -16.92 47.60 -0.65
N VAL A 20 -17.35 47.07 0.51
CA VAL A 20 -18.29 47.60 1.54
C VAL A 20 -19.79 47.77 1.26
N GLY A 21 -20.58 47.18 2.18
CA GLY A 21 -21.91 47.64 2.61
C GLY A 21 -22.16 47.27 4.08
N LEU A 22 -22.33 48.29 4.94
CA LEU A 22 -22.40 48.26 6.42
C LEU A 22 -23.85 48.20 6.97
N ALA A 23 -23.96 47.66 8.20
CA ALA A 23 -24.96 47.92 9.28
C ALA A 23 -26.39 47.37 9.10
N GLY A 24 -27.10 46.83 10.11
CA GLY A 24 -26.91 46.59 11.56
C GLY A 24 -27.95 45.53 11.99
N CYS A 25 -27.87 44.86 13.15
CA CYS A 25 -28.11 45.46 14.46
C CYS A 25 -27.79 44.47 15.60
N ALA A 26 -27.49 45.07 16.76
CA ALA A 26 -27.64 44.56 18.13
C ALA A 26 -26.52 43.69 18.74
N SER A 27 -25.84 44.36 19.66
CA SER A 27 -24.81 43.91 20.59
C SER A 27 -25.30 42.87 21.60
N SER A 28 -24.49 41.83 21.81
CA SER A 28 -24.25 41.26 23.14
C SER A 28 -22.80 40.82 23.21
N SER A 29 -22.06 41.42 24.14
CA SER A 29 -20.62 41.34 24.31
C SER A 29 -20.24 40.45 25.50
N THR A 30 -19.52 39.35 25.28
CA THR A 30 -18.38 38.85 26.12
C THR A 30 -17.66 37.67 25.41
N PRO A 31 -16.33 37.47 25.61
CA PRO A 31 -15.40 37.07 24.53
C PRO A 31 -14.76 35.66 24.68
N THR A 32 -13.80 35.38 23.78
CA THR A 32 -12.82 34.24 23.69
C THR A 32 -13.29 33.14 22.73
N GLY A 33 -12.61 32.75 21.65
CA GLY A 33 -11.30 33.02 21.07
C GLY A 33 -10.99 31.91 20.04
N ALA A 34 -10.02 32.17 19.16
CA ALA A 34 -9.34 31.25 18.24
C ALA A 34 -10.02 30.88 16.90
N ASP A 35 -9.19 31.05 15.88
CA ASP A 35 -9.34 30.78 14.45
C ASP A 35 -9.81 29.34 14.14
N GLY A 36 -10.83 29.21 13.29
CA GLY A 36 -11.29 27.93 12.74
C GLY A 36 -11.06 27.87 11.24
N VAL A 37 -9.92 27.31 10.84
CA VAL A 37 -9.67 26.80 9.48
C VAL A 37 -10.73 25.72 9.17
N PRO A 38 -11.36 25.69 7.98
CA PRO A 38 -12.26 24.60 7.63
C PRO A 38 -11.51 23.26 7.72
N GLY A 39 -11.91 22.42 8.67
CA GLY A 39 -11.27 21.13 8.95
C GLY A 39 -11.29 20.23 7.73
N ALA A 40 -10.13 19.69 7.38
CA ALA A 40 -10.02 18.59 6.44
C ALA A 40 -10.88 17.43 6.95
N SER A 41 -11.79 16.94 6.12
CA SER A 41 -12.54 15.73 6.42
C SER A 41 -11.54 14.57 6.48
N PRO A 42 -11.51 13.74 7.54
CA PRO A 42 -10.63 12.59 7.59
C PRO A 42 -10.97 11.65 6.43
N THR A 43 -9.97 11.29 5.62
CA THR A 43 -10.09 10.17 4.67
C THR A 43 -10.32 8.91 5.50
N PRO A 44 -11.35 8.09 5.20
CA PRO A 44 -11.58 6.87 5.94
C PRO A 44 -10.36 5.97 5.82
N THR A 45 -9.85 5.47 6.95
CA THR A 45 -8.87 4.38 6.95
C THR A 45 -9.57 3.15 6.35
N PRO A 46 -9.14 2.64 5.19
CA PRO A 46 -9.70 1.45 4.58
C PRO A 46 -9.58 0.28 5.56
N THR A 47 -10.66 -0.48 5.66
CA THR A 47 -10.78 -1.58 6.62
C THR A 47 -10.02 -2.79 6.08
N PRO A 48 -9.15 -3.41 6.88
CA PRO A 48 -8.50 -4.64 6.47
C PRO A 48 -9.49 -5.78 6.22
N PRO A 49 -9.21 -6.70 5.27
CA PRO A 49 -10.08 -7.86 4.99
C PRO A 49 -10.00 -8.99 6.04
N TRP A 50 -9.15 -8.87 7.08
CA TRP A 50 -8.95 -9.91 8.10
C TRP A 50 -9.62 -9.55 9.45
N PRO A 51 -10.00 -10.55 10.28
CA PRO A 51 -10.56 -10.31 11.61
C PRO A 51 -9.53 -9.63 12.54
N ASP A 52 -10.01 -8.74 13.40
CA ASP A 52 -9.23 -7.81 14.25
C ASP A 52 -8.12 -8.42 15.13
N ASP A 53 -8.10 -9.75 15.31
CA ASP A 53 -7.12 -10.49 16.13
C ASP A 53 -6.19 -11.42 15.32
N SER A 54 -6.29 -11.43 13.99
CA SER A 54 -5.41 -12.23 13.14
C SER A 54 -4.10 -11.47 12.96
N GLY A 55 -2.95 -12.12 13.22
CA GLY A 55 -1.62 -11.53 13.00
C GLY A 55 -1.44 -11.03 11.55
N PRO A 56 -0.29 -10.42 11.22
CA PRO A 56 -0.06 -9.88 9.87
C PRO A 56 -0.31 -10.96 8.80
N VAL A 57 -1.32 -10.72 7.95
CA VAL A 57 -1.76 -11.63 6.89
C VAL A 57 -1.36 -11.07 5.53
N VAL A 58 -0.97 -11.94 4.62
CA VAL A 58 -0.87 -11.67 3.18
C VAL A 58 -2.03 -12.38 2.50
N VAL A 59 -2.83 -11.64 1.75
CA VAL A 59 -3.97 -12.13 0.98
C VAL A 59 -3.71 -11.84 -0.48
N ILE A 60 -3.79 -12.86 -1.34
CA ILE A 60 -3.74 -12.72 -2.79
C ILE A 60 -5.06 -13.28 -3.35
N GLU A 61 -5.82 -12.44 -4.02
CA GLU A 61 -7.11 -12.82 -4.62
C GLU A 61 -7.00 -12.78 -6.15
N PHE A 62 -7.55 -13.80 -6.81
CA PHE A 62 -7.55 -13.92 -8.26
C PHE A 62 -8.72 -14.80 -8.71
N GLU A 63 -9.12 -14.71 -9.98
CA GLU A 63 -10.07 -15.65 -10.58
C GLU A 63 -9.31 -16.73 -11.36
N ARG A 64 -9.67 -18.00 -11.14
CA ARG A 64 -9.17 -19.13 -11.93
C ARG A 64 -10.35 -19.98 -12.39
N ASP A 65 -10.41 -20.29 -13.68
CA ASP A 65 -11.48 -21.11 -14.28
C ASP A 65 -12.90 -20.61 -13.94
N GLY A 66 -13.10 -19.29 -13.86
CA GLY A 66 -14.38 -18.68 -13.49
C GLY A 66 -14.72 -18.77 -12.00
N THR A 67 -13.78 -19.20 -11.16
CA THR A 67 -13.94 -19.33 -9.71
C THR A 67 -13.04 -18.33 -8.99
N PRO A 68 -13.62 -17.42 -8.18
CA PRO A 68 -12.84 -16.58 -7.27
C PRO A 68 -12.05 -17.44 -6.30
N THR A 69 -10.75 -17.18 -6.22
CA THR A 69 -9.80 -17.90 -5.38
C THR A 69 -9.06 -16.91 -4.50
N THR A 70 -8.93 -17.26 -3.22
CA THR A 70 -8.20 -16.47 -2.22
C THR A 70 -7.10 -17.34 -1.63
N LEU A 71 -5.86 -16.86 -1.73
CA LEU A 71 -4.72 -17.46 -1.04
C LEU A 71 -4.30 -16.57 0.12
N THR A 72 -4.26 -17.17 1.30
CA THR A 72 -3.98 -16.48 2.56
C THR A 72 -2.75 -17.10 3.20
N GLY A 73 -1.79 -16.25 3.56
CA GLY A 73 -0.58 -16.65 4.28
C GLY A 73 -0.38 -15.79 5.52
N GLU A 74 -0.02 -16.41 6.63
CA GLU A 74 0.33 -15.70 7.87
C GLU A 74 1.83 -15.40 7.90
N LEU A 75 2.18 -14.14 8.21
CA LEU A 75 3.54 -13.73 8.55
C LEU A 75 3.84 -14.10 10.00
N LYS A 76 4.69 -15.11 10.19
CA LYS A 76 5.09 -15.61 11.49
C LYS A 76 6.27 -14.80 12.05
N PRO A 77 6.28 -14.53 13.36
CA PRO A 77 7.41 -13.87 14.01
C PRO A 77 8.71 -14.69 13.87
N GLY A 78 9.86 -14.00 13.84
CA GLY A 78 11.18 -14.62 13.70
C GLY A 78 11.57 -15.00 12.27
N GLY A 79 10.84 -14.50 11.27
CA GLY A 79 11.18 -14.57 9.86
C GLY A 79 12.25 -13.56 9.43
N LEU A 80 12.44 -13.44 8.10
CA LEU A 80 13.26 -12.38 7.52
C LEU A 80 12.57 -11.03 7.73
N LEU A 81 13.31 -10.07 8.25
CA LEU A 81 12.86 -8.71 8.47
C LEU A 81 13.96 -7.77 7.99
N SER A 82 13.70 -7.08 6.88
CA SER A 82 14.56 -6.03 6.35
C SER A 82 13.75 -4.76 6.25
N CYS A 83 13.94 -3.87 7.22
CA CYS A 83 13.25 -2.57 7.32
C CYS A 83 14.25 -1.42 7.19
N VAL A 84 15.13 -1.49 6.19
CA VAL A 84 16.27 -0.57 6.06
C VAL A 84 16.18 0.16 4.73
N GLY A 85 16.26 1.48 4.78
CA GLY A 85 16.18 2.34 3.59
C GLY A 85 14.77 2.41 3.02
N ASP A 86 14.69 2.46 1.70
CA ASP A 86 13.46 2.76 0.97
C ASP A 86 12.70 1.49 0.54
N SER A 87 13.20 0.30 0.89
CA SER A 87 12.62 -0.99 0.52
C SER A 87 12.45 -1.87 1.75
N ILE A 88 11.23 -2.32 1.97
CA ILE A 88 10.85 -3.17 3.10
C ILE A 88 10.64 -4.58 2.57
N THR A 89 11.18 -5.58 3.28
CA THR A 89 10.91 -7.00 2.99
C THR A 89 10.67 -7.74 4.30
N ILE A 90 9.50 -8.37 4.41
CA ILE A 90 9.11 -9.20 5.54
C ILE A 90 8.66 -10.56 5.02
N ALA A 91 9.27 -11.64 5.52
CA ALA A 91 8.94 -12.99 5.06
C ALA A 91 9.10 -14.03 6.16
N ASN A 92 8.39 -15.14 6.04
CA ASN A 92 8.54 -16.29 6.95
C ASN A 92 9.98 -16.85 6.93
N LYS A 93 10.35 -17.51 8.02
CA LYS A 93 11.70 -18.02 8.23
C LYS A 93 12.05 -19.10 7.21
N SER A 94 13.27 -19.03 6.66
CA SER A 94 13.86 -20.13 5.88
C SER A 94 13.96 -21.42 6.73
N PRO A 95 13.69 -22.60 6.17
CA PRO A 95 13.45 -22.90 4.75
C PRO A 95 12.00 -22.65 4.28
N GLU A 96 11.09 -22.35 5.18
CA GLU A 96 9.64 -22.19 4.93
C GLU A 96 9.29 -20.75 4.53
N ALA A 97 10.12 -20.09 3.72
CA ALA A 97 9.91 -18.71 3.25
C ALA A 97 8.75 -18.61 2.23
N GLY A 98 7.66 -19.33 2.48
CA GLY A 98 6.49 -19.46 1.65
C GLY A 98 5.49 -18.32 1.79
N VAL A 99 5.62 -17.45 2.78
CA VAL A 99 4.80 -16.22 2.87
C VAL A 99 5.71 -15.03 3.02
N GLY A 100 5.43 -13.96 2.29
CA GLY A 100 6.18 -12.72 2.42
C GLY A 100 5.65 -11.59 1.57
N VAL A 101 6.17 -10.40 1.87
CA VAL A 101 5.93 -9.16 1.14
C VAL A 101 7.24 -8.41 0.95
N SER A 102 7.35 -7.71 -0.17
CA SER A 102 8.43 -6.78 -0.46
C SER A 102 7.86 -5.57 -1.18
N PHE A 103 8.15 -4.37 -0.69
CA PHE A 103 7.58 -3.14 -1.23
C PHE A 103 8.52 -1.95 -1.02
N ASP A 104 8.41 -0.97 -1.91
CA ASP A 104 9.19 0.26 -1.85
C ASP A 104 8.35 1.39 -1.21
N VAL A 105 8.95 2.18 -0.32
CA VAL A 105 8.28 3.21 0.50
C VAL A 105 8.30 4.59 -0.16
N VAL A 106 9.27 4.83 -1.06
CA VAL A 106 9.62 6.18 -1.52
C VAL A 106 9.42 6.38 -3.02
N ASP A 107 9.57 5.32 -3.82
CA ASP A 107 9.39 5.35 -5.28
C ASP A 107 8.25 4.40 -5.68
N ASP A 108 7.06 5.00 -5.83
CA ASP A 108 5.79 4.51 -6.37
C ASP A 108 5.53 3.00 -6.36
N ASP A 109 4.68 2.63 -5.39
CA ASP A 109 3.63 1.62 -5.43
C ASP A 109 4.04 0.16 -5.63
N ARG A 110 5.30 -0.18 -5.95
CA ARG A 110 5.64 -1.57 -6.27
C ARG A 110 5.43 -2.48 -5.06
N VAL A 111 4.46 -3.38 -5.20
CA VAL A 111 4.13 -4.40 -4.21
C VAL A 111 4.44 -5.77 -4.81
N LEU A 112 5.29 -6.51 -4.11
CA LEU A 112 5.49 -7.94 -4.30
C LEU A 112 4.93 -8.66 -3.08
N SER A 113 4.19 -9.73 -3.30
CA SER A 113 3.75 -10.60 -2.23
C SER A 113 3.71 -12.04 -2.69
N TRP A 114 3.92 -12.99 -1.78
CA TRP A 114 3.86 -14.39 -2.12
C TRP A 114 3.23 -15.22 -1.01
N VAL A 115 2.54 -16.28 -1.44
CA VAL A 115 1.89 -17.25 -0.56
C VAL A 115 2.06 -18.65 -1.17
N VAL A 116 2.71 -19.53 -0.42
CA VAL A 116 2.76 -20.98 -0.62
C VAL A 116 1.66 -21.56 0.27
N GLY A 117 0.49 -21.78 -0.32
CA GLY A 117 -0.65 -22.40 0.35
C GLY A 117 -0.58 -23.93 0.33
N ASP A 118 -1.70 -24.57 0.67
CA ASP A 118 -1.79 -26.04 0.72
C ASP A 118 -1.86 -26.66 -0.68
N ASP A 119 -2.63 -26.06 -1.58
CA ASP A 119 -2.88 -26.58 -2.93
C ASP A 119 -2.18 -25.77 -4.03
N LEU A 120 -1.92 -24.50 -3.77
CA LEU A 120 -1.42 -23.54 -4.75
C LEU A 120 -0.30 -22.69 -4.18
N VAL A 121 0.52 -22.19 -5.08
CA VAL A 121 1.51 -21.15 -4.83
C VAL A 121 1.18 -19.95 -5.71
N ALA A 122 1.21 -18.74 -5.14
CA ALA A 122 1.05 -17.51 -5.88
C ALA A 122 2.17 -16.51 -5.56
N GLN A 123 2.67 -15.88 -6.61
CA GLN A 123 3.59 -14.74 -6.54
C GLN A 123 2.93 -13.55 -7.22
N PHE A 124 2.54 -12.55 -6.43
CA PHE A 124 1.96 -11.31 -6.91
C PHE A 124 3.05 -10.28 -7.20
N SER A 125 2.86 -9.55 -8.29
CA SER A 125 3.59 -8.35 -8.62
C SER A 125 2.61 -7.30 -9.14
N GLY A 126 2.61 -6.13 -8.51
CA GLY A 126 1.70 -5.07 -8.89
C GLY A 126 2.03 -3.75 -8.25
N SER A 127 1.03 -2.88 -8.26
CA SER A 127 1.10 -1.55 -7.70
C SER A 127 -0.08 -1.27 -6.78
N GLY A 128 0.14 -0.66 -5.63
CA GLY A 128 -0.94 -0.24 -4.76
C GLY A 128 -0.53 0.84 -3.76
N ALA A 129 -1.53 1.61 -3.33
CA ALA A 129 -1.33 2.62 -2.30
C ALA A 129 -0.94 1.96 -0.97
N LEU A 130 0.18 2.40 -0.40
CA LEU A 130 0.64 1.99 0.92
C LEU A 130 0.19 3.02 1.96
N GLN A 131 -0.47 2.53 3.00
CA GLN A 131 -0.75 3.30 4.20
C GLN A 131 0.33 3.05 5.23
N MET A 132 0.73 4.11 5.93
CA MET A 132 1.78 4.07 6.92
C MET A 132 1.27 4.63 8.25
N GLU A 133 1.44 3.86 9.32
CA GLU A 133 1.12 4.26 10.68
C GLU A 133 2.35 4.06 11.57
N VAL A 134 2.71 5.09 12.34
CA VAL A 134 3.81 5.01 13.31
C VAL A 134 3.20 4.90 14.70
N GLY A 135 3.50 3.79 15.39
CA GLY A 135 3.05 3.52 16.75
C GLY A 135 3.84 4.31 17.80
N ASP A 136 3.28 4.40 19.01
CA ASP A 136 3.89 5.10 20.15
C ASP A 136 5.25 4.50 20.58
N ASP A 137 5.48 3.22 20.27
CA ASP A 137 6.73 2.50 20.52
C ASP A 137 7.79 2.73 19.42
N GLY A 138 7.46 3.54 18.40
CA GLY A 138 8.30 3.83 17.25
C GLY A 138 8.24 2.77 16.15
N ALA A 139 7.46 1.70 16.30
CA ALA A 139 7.22 0.75 15.22
C ALA A 139 6.43 1.41 14.09
N THR A 140 6.71 1.01 12.85
CA THR A 140 5.97 1.49 11.67
C THR A 140 5.20 0.33 11.05
N THR A 141 3.89 0.46 10.95
CA THR A 141 2.99 -0.48 10.29
C THR A 141 2.65 0.03 8.90
N TYR A 142 2.83 -0.84 7.92
CA TYR A 142 2.50 -0.62 6.52
C TYR A 142 1.32 -1.49 6.14
N THR A 143 0.35 -0.90 5.43
CA THR A 143 -0.86 -1.60 5.00
C THR A 143 -1.11 -1.32 3.52
N ALA A 144 -1.23 -2.38 2.72
CA ALA A 144 -1.74 -2.31 1.36
C ALA A 144 -3.09 -3.02 1.31
N LEU A 145 -4.09 -2.40 0.69
CA LEU A 145 -5.41 -2.98 0.53
C LEU A 145 -5.80 -2.96 -0.94
N GLY A 146 -5.86 -4.15 -1.53
CA GLY A 146 -6.23 -4.33 -2.93
C GLY A 146 -5.22 -3.73 -3.90
N ALA A 147 -3.91 -3.88 -3.65
CA ALA A 147 -2.90 -3.56 -4.65
C ALA A 147 -3.19 -4.36 -5.93
N GLU A 148 -3.28 -3.70 -7.07
CA GLU A 148 -3.68 -4.31 -8.34
C GLU A 148 -2.45 -4.76 -9.13
N GLY A 149 -2.53 -5.92 -9.77
CA GLY A 149 -1.43 -6.45 -10.55
C GLY A 149 -1.70 -7.86 -11.07
N TRP A 150 -0.63 -8.64 -11.15
CA TRP A 150 -0.67 -9.99 -11.69
C TRP A 150 -0.13 -10.98 -10.68
N ALA A 151 -0.78 -12.13 -10.55
CA ALA A 151 -0.26 -13.28 -9.82
C ALA A 151 0.25 -14.35 -10.80
N SER A 152 1.48 -14.80 -10.57
CA SER A 152 2.01 -16.04 -11.14
C SER A 152 1.61 -17.19 -10.23
N VAL A 153 0.71 -18.05 -10.69
CA VAL A 153 0.08 -19.11 -9.88
C VAL A 153 0.44 -20.49 -10.40
N GLN A 154 0.80 -21.39 -9.49
CA GLN A 154 1.21 -22.77 -9.77
C GLN A 154 0.60 -23.75 -8.76
N PRO A 155 0.44 -25.05 -9.11
CA PRO A 155 0.16 -26.09 -8.13
C PRO A 155 1.28 -26.18 -7.08
N ARG A 156 0.91 -26.49 -5.83
CA ARG A 156 1.86 -26.76 -4.75
C ARG A 156 2.61 -28.07 -5.01
N ASP A 157 3.95 -28.03 -4.98
CA ASP A 157 4.79 -29.23 -4.95
C ASP A 157 5.32 -29.45 -3.53
N PRO A 158 4.84 -30.45 -2.75
CA PRO A 158 5.22 -30.65 -1.36
C PRO A 158 6.73 -30.89 -1.13
N ALA A 159 7.50 -31.21 -2.17
CA ALA A 159 8.96 -31.31 -2.09
C ALA A 159 9.66 -29.95 -2.03
N LEU A 160 9.00 -28.88 -2.45
CA LEU A 160 9.51 -27.51 -2.44
C LEU A 160 9.04 -26.81 -1.16
N ALA A 161 9.91 -26.08 -0.46
CA ALA A 161 9.56 -25.45 0.81
C ALA A 161 9.56 -23.92 0.73
N SER A 162 10.32 -23.36 -0.21
CA SER A 162 10.50 -21.93 -0.39
C SER A 162 9.83 -21.45 -1.67
N ILE A 163 9.37 -20.19 -1.67
CA ILE A 163 8.89 -19.55 -2.90
C ILE A 163 9.97 -19.50 -3.99
N GLY A 164 11.24 -19.38 -3.59
CA GLY A 164 12.38 -19.30 -4.51
C GLY A 164 12.68 -20.63 -5.24
N ASP A 165 12.06 -21.73 -4.83
CA ASP A 165 12.21 -23.03 -5.47
C ASP A 165 11.27 -23.20 -6.68
N TYR A 166 10.25 -22.34 -6.81
CA TYR A 166 9.27 -22.39 -7.90
C TYR A 166 9.78 -21.64 -9.13
N ASP A 167 9.61 -22.25 -10.31
CA ASP A 167 9.96 -21.62 -11.59
C ASP A 167 8.80 -20.75 -12.07
N PRO A 168 8.93 -19.41 -12.08
CA PRO A 168 7.84 -18.54 -12.53
C PRO A 168 7.52 -18.68 -14.03
N SER A 169 8.41 -19.25 -14.85
CA SER A 169 8.21 -19.35 -16.29
C SER A 169 7.17 -20.39 -16.71
N VAL A 170 6.84 -21.33 -15.81
CA VAL A 170 5.78 -22.34 -16.01
C VAL A 170 4.47 -21.97 -15.30
N ALA A 171 4.42 -20.80 -14.65
CA ALA A 171 3.26 -20.33 -13.93
C ALA A 171 2.15 -19.85 -14.87
N GLU A 172 0.91 -20.05 -14.45
CA GLU A 172 -0.22 -19.34 -15.04
C GLU A 172 -0.22 -17.90 -14.52
N GLN A 173 -0.38 -16.92 -15.42
CA GLN A 173 -0.47 -15.52 -15.06
C GLN A 173 -1.93 -15.09 -15.02
N LEU A 174 -2.38 -14.56 -13.89
CA LEU A 174 -3.77 -14.16 -13.63
C LEU A 174 -3.83 -12.72 -13.11
N ASP A 175 -4.87 -11.99 -13.50
CA ASP A 175 -5.22 -10.72 -12.85
C ASP A 175 -5.48 -10.99 -11.36
N ALA A 176 -4.90 -10.17 -10.50
CA ALA A 176 -4.96 -10.39 -9.06
C ALA A 176 -4.94 -9.09 -8.27
N THR A 177 -5.40 -9.19 -7.03
CA THR A 177 -5.18 -8.19 -6.00
C THR A 177 -4.34 -8.76 -4.86
N SER A 178 -3.57 -7.89 -4.19
CA SER A 178 -2.84 -8.23 -2.98
C SER A 178 -3.19 -7.28 -1.85
N SER A 179 -3.44 -7.84 -0.67
CA SER A 179 -3.65 -7.08 0.57
C SER A 179 -2.75 -7.63 1.67
N PHE A 180 -2.13 -6.73 2.44
CA PHE A 180 -1.30 -7.15 3.56
C PHE A 180 -1.18 -6.07 4.63
N THR A 181 -0.78 -6.49 5.82
CA THR A 181 -0.20 -5.62 6.84
C THR A 181 1.16 -6.15 7.28
N ALA A 182 2.11 -5.25 7.41
CA ALA A 182 3.51 -5.53 7.69
C ALA A 182 4.04 -4.50 8.70
N THR A 183 4.63 -4.95 9.80
CA THR A 183 5.16 -4.05 10.84
C THR A 183 6.67 -4.15 10.92
N CYS A 184 7.33 -3.01 10.82
CA CYS A 184 8.73 -2.82 11.12
C CYS A 184 8.89 -2.31 12.56
N PRO A 185 9.76 -2.92 13.39
CA PRO A 185 10.06 -2.41 14.71
C PRO A 185 10.77 -1.05 14.62
N ALA A 186 10.77 -0.32 15.73
CA ALA A 186 11.53 0.91 15.84
C ALA A 186 13.02 0.68 15.47
N PRO A 187 13.66 1.63 14.77
CA PRO A 187 15.08 1.55 14.39
C PRO A 187 16.04 1.56 15.58
#